data_AF-A0A8S3Q6H0-F1
#
_entry.id   AF-A0A8S3Q6H0-F1
#
_cell.length_a   1.000
_cell.length_b   1.000
_cell.length_c   1.000
_cell.angle_alpha   90.00
_cell.angle_beta   90.00
_cell.angle_gamma   90.00
#
_symmetry.space_group_name_H-M   'P 1'
#
loop_
_entity.id
_entity.type
_entity.pdbx_description
1 polymer ?
#
loop_
_entity_poly.entity_id
_entity_poly.type
_entity_poly.pdbx_seq_one_letter_code
_entity_poly.pdbx_strand_id
1 'polypeptide(L)'
;MGWCSEDLFPTKFSLIIFISYMALFINQGILVTASKSKDNTYNYNTVTAVLLTECVKLVAAACIFLKDNTVSSLLSDISKHKDVLLYYMVPSALYCLYNNLAFVNLASYDPTTYFLLLQFRVVLTGVIFQIVFNKKLTTLQWVSLGCLTFGCILKEYGKMSEKTSCTSSDFMSYLDPHLFLIIVQVFSSCFAGVYNEYLLKDKGVDVHIMVQNVFMYLDSILCNVIAHKFKEDLANAFTFTSLSAMAQPSLICIVLNNAAIGIVTSLFLRSLNSILKTFASALELMFTAVLCWMIFGISIDMYTVVALGIVTAATFLYSHKPVVNLAKTDEHKTKEDV
;
A
#
# COMPACT_ATOMS: atom_id res chain seq x y z
N MET A 1 29.35 3.02 14.90
CA MET A 1 28.25 3.97 14.59
C MET A 1 27.90 3.81 13.11
N GLY A 2 27.31 2.67 12.74
CA GLY A 2 26.87 2.39 11.37
C GLY A 2 25.35 2.39 11.35
N TRP A 3 24.76 3.50 10.92
CA TRP A 3 23.30 3.71 10.93
C TRP A 3 22.58 3.06 9.72
N CYS A 4 23.33 2.53 8.76
CA CYS A 4 22.82 1.64 7.71
C CYS A 4 23.51 0.29 7.89
N SER A 5 22.86 -0.66 8.55
CA SER A 5 23.26 -2.05 8.43
C SER A 5 23.10 -2.46 6.96
N GLU A 6 24.13 -3.07 6.37
CA GLU A 6 24.08 -3.63 5.01
C GLU A 6 22.89 -4.60 4.86
N ASP A 7 22.45 -5.19 5.98
CA ASP A 7 21.27 -6.05 6.06
C ASP A 7 19.93 -5.33 5.84
N LEU A 8 19.81 -4.04 6.20
CA LEU A 8 18.55 -3.29 6.03
C LEU A 8 18.43 -2.71 4.62
N PHE A 9 19.53 -2.21 4.07
CA PHE A 9 19.63 -1.66 2.73
C PHE A 9 20.77 -2.35 1.98
N PRO A 10 20.47 -3.43 1.23
CA PRO A 10 21.51 -4.20 0.54
C PRO A 10 22.28 -3.37 -0.50
N THR A 11 21.67 -2.30 -1.02
CA THR A 11 22.31 -1.39 -1.98
C THR A 11 21.96 0.07 -1.70
N LYS A 12 22.81 1.01 -2.16
CA LYS A 12 22.46 2.45 -2.16
C LYS A 12 21.16 2.73 -2.93
N PHE A 13 20.87 1.94 -3.96
CA PHE A 13 19.64 2.02 -4.72
C PHE A 13 18.40 1.65 -3.88
N SER A 14 18.50 0.61 -3.03
CA SER A 14 17.40 0.24 -2.12
C SER A 14 17.05 1.33 -1.10
N LEU A 15 18.06 2.07 -0.61
CA LEU A 15 17.86 3.24 0.25
C LEU A 15 17.17 4.38 -0.50
N ILE A 16 17.58 4.66 -1.74
CA ILE A 16 16.91 5.65 -2.60
C ILE A 16 15.45 5.28 -2.79
N ILE A 17 15.13 4.02 -3.09
CA ILE A 17 13.76 3.55 -3.25
C ILE A 17 12.96 3.75 -1.95
N PHE A 18 13.53 3.44 -0.79
CA PHE A 18 12.87 3.65 0.50
C PHE A 18 12.54 5.12 0.74
N ILE A 19 13.50 6.03 0.51
CA ILE A 19 13.28 7.48 0.67
C ILE A 19 12.26 7.99 -0.37
N SER A 20 12.36 7.56 -1.63
CA SER A 20 11.41 7.95 -2.67
C SER A 20 9.99 7.46 -2.36
N TYR A 21 9.84 6.24 -1.83
CA TYR A 21 8.56 5.71 -1.38
C TYR A 21 7.96 6.60 -0.29
N MET A 22 8.73 6.89 0.76
CA MET A 22 8.32 7.77 1.85
C MET A 22 7.92 9.16 1.35
N ALA A 23 8.75 9.79 0.52
CA ALA A 23 8.51 11.13 0.00
C ALA A 23 7.23 11.22 -0.84
N LEU A 24 6.98 10.24 -1.71
CA LEU A 24 5.78 10.22 -2.55
C LEU A 24 4.49 10.04 -1.74
N PHE A 25 4.51 9.21 -0.69
CA PHE A 25 3.35 9.03 0.18
C PHE A 25 3.10 10.24 1.09
N ILE A 26 4.16 10.87 1.62
CA ILE A 26 4.05 12.13 2.35
C ILE A 26 3.44 13.21 1.44
N ASN A 27 3.94 13.33 0.21
CA ASN A 27 3.42 14.25 -0.78
C ASN A 27 1.95 13.94 -1.12
N GLN A 28 1.57 12.66 -1.22
CA GLN A 28 0.19 12.24 -1.40
C GLN A 28 -0.70 12.72 -0.25
N GLY A 29 -0.27 12.51 0.99
CA GLY A 29 -1.01 12.92 2.19
C GLY A 29 -1.26 14.44 2.22
N ILE A 30 -0.25 15.23 1.85
CA ILE A 30 -0.34 16.69 1.76
C ILE A 30 -1.28 17.10 0.61
N LEU A 31 -1.11 16.53 -0.59
CA LEU A 31 -1.94 16.83 -1.77
C LEU A 31 -3.42 16.51 -1.52
N VAL A 32 -3.72 15.37 -0.90
CA VAL A 32 -5.09 14.98 -0.55
C VAL A 32 -5.66 15.89 0.54
N THR A 33 -4.84 16.32 1.50
CA THR A 33 -5.30 17.26 2.53
C THR A 33 -5.58 18.64 1.93
N ALA A 34 -4.72 19.11 1.01
CA ALA A 34 -4.88 20.37 0.30
C ALA A 34 -6.04 20.35 -0.71
N SER A 35 -6.43 19.18 -1.24
CA SER A 35 -7.53 19.05 -2.20
C SER A 35 -8.92 19.02 -1.56
N LYS A 36 -9.02 18.95 -0.22
CA LYS A 36 -10.31 19.02 0.48
C LYS A 36 -10.92 20.42 0.31
N SER A 37 -12.16 20.46 -0.18
CA SER A 37 -12.94 21.70 -0.23
C SER A 37 -13.34 22.16 1.17
N LYS A 38 -13.78 23.42 1.32
CA LYS A 38 -14.26 24.01 2.59
C LYS A 38 -15.39 23.22 3.25
N ASP A 39 -16.12 22.42 2.48
CA ASP A 39 -17.22 21.55 2.94
C ASP A 39 -16.81 20.09 3.21
N ASN A 40 -15.51 19.75 3.21
CA ASN A 40 -14.99 18.37 3.32
C ASN A 40 -15.52 17.39 2.23
N THR A 41 -16.09 17.92 1.14
CA THR A 41 -16.58 17.12 0.00
C THR A 41 -15.55 17.06 -1.13
N TYR A 42 -15.50 15.91 -1.81
CA TYR A 42 -14.71 15.73 -3.04
C TYR A 42 -15.64 15.89 -4.24
N ASN A 43 -15.33 16.83 -5.15
CA ASN A 43 -16.11 17.08 -6.36
C ASN A 43 -15.84 16.07 -7.49
N TYR A 44 -15.27 14.90 -7.19
CA TYR A 44 -14.94 13.87 -8.17
C TYR A 44 -15.40 12.49 -7.70
N ASN A 45 -15.84 11.67 -8.66
CA ASN A 45 -16.20 10.28 -8.39
C ASN A 45 -14.92 9.48 -8.12
N THR A 46 -14.85 8.86 -6.94
CA THR A 46 -13.69 8.06 -6.49
C THR A 46 -13.45 6.85 -7.39
N VAL A 47 -14.51 6.25 -7.95
CA VAL A 47 -14.43 5.12 -8.89
C VAL A 47 -13.68 5.52 -10.17
N THR A 48 -14.08 6.64 -10.77
CA THR A 48 -13.45 7.16 -11.99
C THR A 48 -11.99 7.55 -11.74
N ALA A 49 -11.69 8.14 -10.58
CA ALA A 49 -10.32 8.49 -10.20
C ALA A 49 -9.42 7.25 -10.04
N VAL A 50 -9.93 6.17 -9.46
CA VAL A 50 -9.19 4.90 -9.31
C VAL A 50 -8.94 4.26 -10.67
N LEU A 51 -9.95 4.15 -11.54
CA LEU A 51 -9.79 3.60 -12.89
C LEU A 51 -8.79 4.42 -13.72
N LEU A 52 -8.86 5.75 -13.66
CA LEU A 52 -7.90 6.63 -14.32
C LEU A 52 -6.48 6.40 -13.81
N THR A 53 -6.32 6.24 -12.50
CA THR A 53 -5.02 5.98 -11.88
C THR A 53 -4.41 4.67 -12.39
N GLU A 54 -5.20 3.60 -12.52
CA GLU A 54 -4.73 2.33 -13.07
C GLU A 54 -4.36 2.44 -14.55
N CYS A 55 -5.14 3.20 -15.35
CA CYS A 55 -4.81 3.49 -16.74
C CYS A 55 -3.49 4.27 -16.87
N VAL A 56 -3.29 5.31 -16.05
CA VAL A 56 -2.04 6.10 -16.06
C VAL A 56 -0.85 5.25 -15.64
N LYS A 57 -1.00 4.37 -14.63
CA LYS A 57 0.03 3.40 -14.23
C LYS A 57 0.38 2.44 -15.36
N LEU A 58 -0.61 1.91 -16.07
CA LEU A 58 -0.43 1.02 -17.20
C LEU A 58 0.38 1.70 -18.32
N VAL A 59 -0.02 2.92 -18.70
CA VAL A 59 0.68 3.71 -19.72
C VAL A 59 2.10 4.02 -19.26
N ALA A 60 2.29 4.47 -18.01
CA ALA A 60 3.61 4.80 -17.48
C ALA A 60 4.54 3.57 -17.46
N ALA A 61 4.06 2.41 -17.00
CA ALA A 61 4.84 1.18 -16.99
C ALA A 61 5.21 0.72 -18.40
N ALA A 62 4.27 0.79 -19.35
CA ALA A 62 4.53 0.51 -20.76
C ALA A 62 5.56 1.48 -21.35
N CYS A 63 5.42 2.80 -21.14
CA CYS A 63 6.36 3.80 -21.63
C CYS A 63 7.77 3.61 -21.06
N ILE A 64 7.91 3.29 -19.77
CA ILE A 64 9.21 3.00 -19.16
C ILE A 64 9.84 1.77 -19.80
N PHE A 65 9.06 0.72 -20.06
CA PHE A 65 9.56 -0.48 -20.73
C PHE A 65 10.01 -0.21 -22.18
N LEU A 66 9.22 0.58 -22.91
CA LEU A 66 9.46 0.94 -24.31
C LEU A 66 10.64 1.92 -24.50
N LYS A 67 11.16 2.51 -23.44
CA LYS A 67 12.35 3.35 -23.51
C LYS A 67 13.57 2.56 -23.97
N ASP A 68 13.70 1.33 -23.47
CA ASP A 68 14.85 0.46 -23.72
C ASP A 68 14.49 -0.74 -24.62
N ASN A 69 13.20 -0.93 -24.97
CA ASN A 69 12.69 -2.06 -25.74
C ASN A 69 11.64 -1.64 -26.79
N THR A 70 11.28 -2.54 -27.70
CA THR A 70 10.26 -2.28 -28.73
C THR A 70 8.87 -2.75 -28.31
N VAL A 71 7.83 -2.21 -28.95
CA VAL A 71 6.42 -2.63 -28.74
C VAL A 71 6.22 -4.11 -29.07
N SER A 72 6.92 -4.62 -30.09
CA SER A 72 6.89 -6.04 -30.46
C SER A 72 7.42 -6.92 -29.32
N SER A 73 8.48 -6.47 -28.62
CA SER A 73 9.01 -7.17 -27.45
C SER A 73 7.98 -7.23 -26.32
N LEU A 74 7.28 -6.12 -26.04
CA LEU A 74 6.25 -6.08 -25.00
C LEU A 74 5.12 -7.08 -25.29
N LEU A 75 4.62 -7.11 -26.52
CA LEU A 75 3.57 -8.06 -26.93
C LEU A 75 4.07 -9.51 -26.92
N SER A 76 5.33 -9.73 -27.29
CA SER A 76 5.97 -11.03 -27.21
C SER A 76 6.06 -11.52 -25.76
N ASP A 77 6.51 -10.67 -24.83
CA ASP A 77 6.61 -10.99 -23.41
C ASP A 77 5.23 -11.26 -22.78
N ILE A 78 4.21 -10.45 -23.13
CA ILE A 78 2.82 -10.70 -22.71
C ILE A 78 2.34 -12.07 -23.21
N SER A 79 2.62 -12.40 -24.47
CA SER A 79 2.17 -13.67 -25.06
C SER A 79 2.94 -14.88 -24.53
N LYS A 80 4.23 -14.71 -24.23
CA LYS A 80 5.13 -15.75 -23.73
C LYS A 80 4.91 -16.05 -22.26
N HIS A 81 4.62 -15.04 -21.44
CA HIS A 81 4.48 -15.16 -19.99
C HIS A 81 3.01 -15.09 -19.52
N LYS A 82 2.09 -15.69 -20.28
CA LYS A 82 0.65 -15.74 -19.94
C LYS A 82 0.35 -16.38 -18.59
N ASP A 83 1.15 -17.35 -18.15
CA ASP A 83 0.99 -17.96 -16.83
C ASP A 83 1.24 -16.95 -15.71
N VAL A 84 2.26 -16.10 -15.88
CA VAL A 84 2.59 -15.04 -14.92
C VAL A 84 1.48 -13.98 -14.91
N LEU A 85 0.96 -13.60 -16.08
CA LEU A 85 -0.23 -12.77 -16.19
C LEU A 85 -1.40 -13.38 -15.40
N LEU A 86 -1.70 -14.67 -15.58
CA LEU A 86 -2.78 -15.32 -14.85
C LEU A 86 -2.54 -15.34 -13.33
N TYR A 87 -1.29 -15.48 -12.87
CA TYR A 87 -0.97 -15.39 -11.45
C TYR A 87 -1.22 -13.99 -10.87
N TYR A 88 -1.03 -12.92 -11.66
CA TYR A 88 -1.34 -11.54 -11.27
C TYR A 88 -2.83 -11.25 -11.13
N MET A 89 -3.71 -12.13 -11.63
CA MET A 89 -5.14 -12.06 -11.37
C MET A 89 -5.48 -12.20 -9.88
N VAL A 90 -4.75 -13.07 -9.15
CA VAL A 90 -4.99 -13.31 -7.72
C VAL A 90 -4.81 -12.04 -6.87
N PRO A 91 -3.65 -11.34 -6.88
CA PRO A 91 -3.48 -10.12 -6.11
C PRO A 91 -4.44 -9.02 -6.58
N SER A 92 -4.69 -8.90 -7.89
CA SER A 92 -5.61 -7.90 -8.45
C SER A 92 -7.05 -8.10 -7.98
N ALA A 93 -7.56 -9.33 -8.00
CA ALA A 93 -8.88 -9.68 -7.49
C ALA A 93 -8.99 -9.42 -5.98
N LEU A 94 -7.96 -9.75 -5.21
CA LEU A 94 -7.94 -9.50 -3.76
C LEU A 94 -7.85 -8.01 -3.40
N TYR A 95 -7.10 -7.20 -4.16
CA TYR A 95 -7.11 -5.75 -4.00
C TYR A 95 -8.48 -5.16 -4.36
N CYS A 96 -9.12 -5.66 -5.42
CA CYS A 96 -10.48 -5.27 -5.77
C CYS A 96 -11.49 -5.65 -4.66
N LEU A 97 -11.39 -6.87 -4.13
CA LEU A 97 -12.21 -7.34 -3.01
C LEU A 97 -11.99 -6.45 -1.77
N TYR A 98 -10.74 -6.14 -1.43
CA TYR A 98 -10.40 -5.22 -0.33
C TYR A 98 -11.08 -3.87 -0.49
N ASN A 99 -10.99 -3.26 -1.67
CA ASN A 99 -11.59 -1.96 -1.94
C ASN A 99 -13.12 -2.00 -1.79
N ASN A 100 -13.77 -3.06 -2.29
CA ASN A 100 -15.22 -3.22 -2.17
C ASN A 100 -15.66 -3.45 -0.72
N LEU A 101 -14.94 -4.30 0.03
CA LEU A 101 -15.20 -4.52 1.45
C LEU A 101 -14.95 -3.29 2.31
N ALA A 102 -14.01 -2.41 1.93
CA ALA A 102 -13.78 -1.15 2.62
C ALA A 102 -15.04 -0.27 2.63
N PHE A 103 -15.75 -0.17 1.50
CA PHE A 103 -17.01 0.59 1.44
C PHE A 103 -18.11 -0.04 2.31
N VAL A 104 -18.23 -1.37 2.30
CA VAL A 104 -19.23 -2.09 3.12
C VAL A 104 -18.92 -1.89 4.60
N ASN A 105 -17.66 -2.10 5.01
CA ASN A 105 -17.26 -1.99 6.41
C ASN A 105 -17.30 -0.54 6.92
N LEU A 106 -16.98 0.48 6.10
CA LEU A 106 -17.14 1.89 6.47
C LEU A 106 -18.61 2.32 6.60
N ALA A 107 -19.55 1.59 5.98
CA ALA A 107 -20.98 1.82 6.16
C ALA A 107 -21.52 1.14 7.44
N SER A 108 -20.88 0.06 7.89
CA SER A 108 -21.29 -0.70 9.08
C SER A 108 -20.58 -0.26 10.37
N TYR A 109 -19.35 0.23 10.28
CA TYR A 109 -18.55 0.65 11.43
C TYR A 109 -18.32 2.15 11.44
N ASP A 110 -18.19 2.72 12.64
CA ASP A 110 -17.66 4.06 12.77
C ASP A 110 -16.20 4.10 12.24
N PRO A 111 -15.77 5.21 11.60
CA PRO A 111 -14.44 5.31 11.00
C PRO A 111 -13.30 4.99 11.98
N THR A 112 -13.46 5.32 13.26
CA THR A 112 -12.42 5.10 14.28
C THR A 112 -12.22 3.61 14.52
N THR A 113 -13.29 2.88 14.87
CA THR A 113 -13.26 1.43 15.08
C THR A 113 -12.72 0.72 13.84
N TYR A 114 -13.16 1.15 12.65
CA TYR A 114 -12.66 0.63 11.39
C TYR A 114 -11.13 0.79 11.25
N PHE A 115 -10.59 1.99 11.42
CA PHE A 115 -9.15 2.23 11.28
C PHE A 115 -8.30 1.57 12.38
N LEU A 116 -8.85 1.39 13.58
CA LEU A 116 -8.21 0.62 14.65
C LEU A 116 -8.09 -0.86 14.28
N LEU A 117 -9.18 -1.47 13.80
CA LEU A 117 -9.20 -2.88 13.39
C LEU A 117 -8.29 -3.14 12.18
N LEU A 118 -8.12 -2.17 11.29
CA LEU A 118 -7.18 -2.30 10.16
C LEU A 118 -5.72 -2.40 10.61
N GLN A 119 -5.34 -1.99 11.82
CA GLN A 119 -3.93 -2.05 12.26
C GLN A 119 -3.43 -3.47 12.47
N PHE A 120 -4.32 -4.44 12.70
CA PHE A 120 -3.96 -5.86 12.74
C PHE A 120 -3.30 -6.36 11.45
N ARG A 121 -3.44 -5.62 10.34
CA ARG A 121 -2.74 -5.89 9.09
C ARG A 121 -1.22 -5.98 9.24
N VAL A 122 -0.63 -5.26 10.19
CA VAL A 122 0.83 -5.27 10.42
C VAL A 122 1.28 -6.66 10.87
N VAL A 123 0.63 -7.19 11.91
CA VAL A 123 0.86 -8.55 12.43
C VAL A 123 0.55 -9.59 11.36
N LEU A 124 -0.60 -9.45 10.68
CA LEU A 124 -1.03 -10.42 9.67
C LEU A 124 -0.07 -10.47 8.47
N THR A 125 0.48 -9.33 8.05
CA THR A 125 1.52 -9.28 7.01
C THR A 125 2.74 -10.10 7.43
N GLY A 126 3.16 -10.02 8.69
CA GLY A 126 4.22 -10.86 9.25
C GLY A 126 3.90 -12.36 9.13
N VAL A 127 2.71 -12.79 9.58
CA VAL A 127 2.27 -14.19 9.49
C VAL A 127 2.26 -14.70 8.04
N ILE A 128 1.61 -13.96 7.15
CA ILE A 128 1.50 -14.34 5.74
C ILE A 128 2.88 -14.37 5.09
N PHE A 129 3.76 -13.43 5.41
CA PHE A 129 5.13 -13.41 4.94
C PHE A 129 5.87 -14.71 5.31
N GLN A 130 5.73 -15.20 6.54
CA GLN A 130 6.33 -16.46 6.96
C GLN A 130 5.81 -17.65 6.16
N ILE A 131 4.49 -17.69 5.89
CA ILE A 131 3.85 -18.78 5.16
C ILE A 131 4.28 -18.77 3.69
N VAL A 132 4.22 -17.62 3.03
CA VAL A 132 4.48 -17.49 1.58
C VAL A 132 5.96 -17.67 1.26
N PHE A 133 6.86 -17.08 2.04
CA PHE A 133 8.31 -17.18 1.80
C PHE A 133 8.97 -18.33 2.57
N ASN A 134 8.22 -19.09 3.36
CA ASN A 134 8.73 -20.16 4.24
C ASN A 134 9.92 -19.71 5.12
N LYS A 135 9.87 -18.45 5.60
CA LYS A 135 10.92 -17.83 6.42
C LYS A 135 10.42 -17.64 7.86
N LYS A 136 11.23 -18.00 8.85
CA LYS A 136 10.89 -17.80 10.26
C LYS A 136 11.32 -16.41 10.74
N LEU A 137 10.38 -15.63 11.29
CA LEU A 137 10.68 -14.36 11.95
C LEU A 137 11.25 -14.62 13.34
N THR A 138 12.26 -13.85 13.71
CA THR A 138 12.87 -13.89 15.04
C THR A 138 11.95 -13.23 16.07
N THR A 139 12.14 -13.56 17.36
CA THR A 139 11.39 -12.91 18.45
C THR A 139 11.54 -11.40 18.44
N LEU A 140 12.73 -10.88 18.08
CA LEU A 140 12.97 -9.43 17.99
C LEU A 140 12.12 -8.78 16.90
N GLN A 141 12.01 -9.42 15.73
CA GLN A 141 11.17 -8.96 14.62
C GLN A 141 9.69 -8.98 15.02
N TRP A 142 9.24 -10.03 15.70
CA TRP A 142 7.87 -10.12 16.23
C TRP A 142 7.56 -9.03 17.25
N VAL A 143 8.47 -8.77 18.20
CA VAL A 143 8.31 -7.68 19.17
C VAL A 143 8.25 -6.34 18.44
N SER A 144 9.10 -6.11 17.44
CA SER A 144 9.07 -4.86 16.66
C SER A 144 7.75 -4.66 15.92
N LEU A 145 7.16 -5.71 15.34
CA LEU A 145 5.85 -5.67 14.67
C LEU A 145 4.72 -5.41 15.67
N GLY A 146 4.79 -6.02 16.86
CA GLY A 146 3.85 -5.78 17.95
C GLY A 146 3.88 -4.33 18.43
N CYS A 147 5.08 -3.80 18.69
CA CYS A 147 5.26 -2.40 19.04
C CYS A 147 4.77 -1.45 17.94
N LEU A 148 5.04 -1.75 16.67
CA LEU A 148 4.56 -0.97 15.54
C LEU A 148 3.03 -0.91 15.50
N THR A 149 2.40 -2.07 15.67
CA THR A 149 0.93 -2.20 15.69
C THR A 149 0.33 -1.39 16.84
N PHE A 150 0.92 -1.50 18.04
CA PHE A 150 0.48 -0.74 19.20
C PHE A 150 0.61 0.78 19.00
N GLY A 151 1.71 1.25 18.42
CA GLY A 151 1.90 2.66 18.09
C GLY A 151 0.85 3.18 17.09
N CYS A 152 0.54 2.41 16.05
CA CYS A 152 -0.49 2.77 15.08
C CYS A 152 -1.90 2.79 15.71
N ILE A 153 -2.23 1.81 16.55
CA ILE A 153 -3.51 1.76 17.28
C ILE A 153 -3.64 2.98 18.20
N LEU A 154 -2.60 3.31 18.96
CA LEU A 154 -2.58 4.46 19.87
C LEU A 154 -2.85 5.77 19.14
N LYS A 155 -2.26 5.93 17.94
CA LYS A 155 -2.49 7.10 17.09
C LYS A 155 -3.95 7.22 16.63
N GLU A 156 -4.55 6.12 16.16
CA GLU A 156 -5.95 6.13 15.72
C GLU A 156 -6.91 6.31 16.89
N TYR A 157 -6.55 5.84 18.08
CA TYR A 157 -7.31 6.06 19.30
C TYR A 157 -7.33 7.54 19.72
N GLY A 158 -6.21 8.26 19.57
CA GLY A 158 -6.15 9.70 19.86
C GLY A 158 -7.16 10.53 19.06
N LYS A 159 -7.33 10.21 17.77
CA LYS A 159 -8.36 10.83 16.90
C LYS A 159 -9.79 10.60 17.37
N MET A 160 -10.05 9.53 18.14
CA MET A 160 -11.34 9.26 18.76
C MET A 160 -11.65 10.26 19.88
N SER A 161 -10.64 10.52 20.72
CA SER A 161 -10.76 11.34 21.93
C SER A 161 -11.15 12.78 21.63
N GLU A 162 -10.81 13.30 20.44
CA GLU A 162 -11.13 14.68 20.04
C GLU A 162 -12.55 14.82 19.43
N LYS A 163 -13.15 13.73 18.93
CA LYS A 163 -14.38 13.80 18.12
C LYS A 163 -15.68 13.52 18.86
N THR A 164 -15.68 12.91 20.05
CA THR A 164 -16.94 12.64 20.78
C THR A 164 -16.72 12.43 22.29
N SER A 165 -17.51 13.14 23.09
CA SER A 165 -17.83 12.84 24.49
C SER A 165 -18.59 11.51 24.60
N CYS A 166 -17.96 10.52 25.24
CA CYS A 166 -18.50 9.29 25.85
C CYS A 166 -19.57 8.46 25.08
N THR A 167 -19.21 7.23 24.71
CA THR A 167 -19.95 6.01 25.09
C THR A 167 -18.97 4.83 25.03
N SER A 168 -18.66 4.24 26.18
CA SER A 168 -18.02 2.93 26.28
C SER A 168 -19.02 1.87 25.82
N SER A 169 -19.07 1.61 24.52
CA SER A 169 -19.78 0.44 23.97
C SER A 169 -18.89 -0.78 24.11
N ASP A 170 -19.41 -1.81 24.77
CA ASP A 170 -18.72 -3.07 25.06
C ASP A 170 -18.13 -3.68 23.79
N PHE A 171 -16.82 -3.88 23.79
CA PHE A 171 -16.06 -4.59 22.74
C PHE A 171 -16.67 -5.96 22.39
N MET A 172 -17.43 -6.55 23.33
CA MET A 172 -18.09 -7.84 23.19
C MET A 172 -19.36 -7.82 22.32
N SER A 173 -20.03 -6.68 22.14
CA SER A 173 -21.20 -6.53 21.27
C SER A 173 -20.86 -6.37 19.78
N TYR A 174 -19.57 -6.26 19.44
CA TYR A 174 -19.05 -6.11 18.07
C TYR A 174 -18.61 -7.44 17.41
N LEU A 175 -18.85 -8.59 18.04
CA LEU A 175 -18.69 -9.91 17.40
C LEU A 175 -19.87 -10.18 16.43
N ASP A 176 -20.04 -9.27 15.48
CA ASP A 176 -21.08 -9.30 14.45
C ASP A 176 -20.56 -10.04 13.19
N PRO A 177 -21.43 -10.46 12.26
CA PRO A 177 -21.04 -10.94 10.92
C PRO A 177 -20.10 -9.98 10.18
N HIS A 178 -20.15 -8.69 10.53
CA HIS A 178 -19.29 -7.65 10.00
C HIS A 178 -17.83 -7.78 10.44
N LEU A 179 -17.51 -8.44 11.56
CA LEU A 179 -16.12 -8.69 11.97
C LEU A 179 -15.45 -9.66 10.99
N PHE A 180 -16.18 -10.69 10.55
CA PHE A 180 -15.70 -11.60 9.52
C PHE A 180 -15.35 -10.83 8.23
N LEU A 181 -16.18 -9.87 7.82
CA LEU A 181 -15.90 -9.04 6.65
C LEU A 181 -14.63 -8.19 6.81
N ILE A 182 -14.36 -7.64 7.99
CA ILE A 182 -13.11 -6.92 8.27
C ILE A 182 -11.91 -7.88 8.23
N ILE A 183 -12.02 -9.08 8.82
CA ILE A 183 -10.94 -10.07 8.79
C ILE A 183 -10.62 -10.47 7.34
N VAL A 184 -11.65 -10.75 6.53
CA VAL A 184 -11.49 -11.05 5.10
C VAL A 184 -10.88 -9.87 4.35
N GLN A 185 -11.30 -8.64 4.63
CA GLN A 185 -10.73 -7.44 4.04
C GLN A 185 -9.23 -7.32 4.37
N VAL A 186 -8.87 -7.37 5.66
CA VAL A 186 -7.49 -7.25 6.13
C VAL A 186 -6.61 -8.37 5.56
N PHE A 187 -7.12 -9.61 5.57
CA PHE A 187 -6.45 -10.76 4.97
C PHE A 187 -6.21 -10.57 3.48
N SER A 188 -7.22 -10.15 2.72
CA SER A 188 -7.11 -9.94 1.27
C SER A 188 -6.01 -8.93 0.94
N SER A 189 -5.95 -7.82 1.68
CA SER A 189 -4.91 -6.81 1.47
C SER A 189 -3.51 -7.30 1.82
N CYS A 190 -3.34 -7.99 2.94
CA CYS A 190 -2.03 -8.51 3.35
C CYS A 190 -1.55 -9.61 2.42
N PHE A 191 -2.43 -10.55 2.06
CA PHE A 191 -2.12 -11.63 1.13
C PHE A 191 -1.77 -11.11 -0.25
N ALA A 192 -2.56 -10.19 -0.82
CA ALA A 192 -2.25 -9.58 -2.11
C ALA A 192 -0.89 -8.84 -2.10
N GLY A 193 -0.54 -8.17 -1.00
CA GLY A 193 0.74 -7.51 -0.81
C GLY A 193 1.93 -8.47 -0.85
N VAL A 194 1.90 -9.48 0.01
CA VAL A 194 2.97 -10.48 0.14
C VAL A 194 3.04 -11.37 -1.11
N TYR A 195 1.91 -11.74 -1.69
CA TYR A 195 1.87 -12.53 -2.92
C TYR A 195 2.40 -11.75 -4.13
N ASN A 196 2.12 -10.44 -4.22
CA ASN A 196 2.74 -9.59 -5.24
C ASN A 196 4.27 -9.56 -5.09
N GLU A 197 4.79 -9.45 -3.86
CA GLU A 197 6.23 -9.59 -3.62
C GLU A 197 6.76 -10.96 -4.08
N TYR A 198 6.02 -12.03 -3.80
CA TYR A 198 6.38 -13.39 -4.22
C TYR A 198 6.45 -13.53 -5.74
N LEU A 199 5.49 -12.99 -6.48
CA LEU A 199 5.53 -12.95 -7.94
C LEU A 199 6.74 -12.15 -8.44
N LEU A 200 6.97 -10.97 -7.87
CA LEU A 200 8.08 -10.09 -8.25
C LEU A 200 9.46 -10.71 -8.01
N LYS A 201 9.61 -11.62 -7.03
CA LYS A 201 10.92 -12.17 -6.61
C LYS A 201 11.20 -13.61 -6.99
N ASP A 202 10.15 -14.39 -7.16
CA ASP A 202 10.25 -15.84 -7.36
C ASP A 202 9.66 -16.23 -8.72
N LYS A 203 8.32 -16.24 -8.85
CA LYS A 203 7.66 -16.82 -10.03
C LYS A 203 7.78 -15.99 -11.30
N GLY A 204 7.83 -14.66 -11.19
CA GLY A 204 7.99 -13.74 -12.30
C GLY A 204 9.43 -13.25 -12.46
N VAL A 205 10.41 -13.91 -11.84
CA VAL A 205 11.77 -13.36 -11.73
C VAL A 205 12.44 -13.12 -13.10
N ASP A 206 12.12 -13.95 -14.09
CA ASP A 206 12.64 -13.88 -15.46
C ASP A 206 11.94 -12.81 -16.32
N VAL A 207 10.85 -12.23 -15.83
CA VAL A 207 10.06 -11.22 -16.55
C VAL A 207 10.51 -9.84 -16.08
N HIS A 208 10.70 -8.92 -17.03
CA HIS A 208 11.03 -7.54 -16.69
C HIS A 208 9.98 -6.92 -15.76
N ILE A 209 10.41 -6.25 -14.69
CA ILE A 209 9.53 -5.71 -13.65
C ILE A 209 8.40 -4.83 -14.19
N MET A 210 8.67 -4.02 -15.22
CA MET A 210 7.64 -3.17 -15.83
C MET A 210 6.59 -3.97 -16.60
N VAL A 211 6.94 -5.13 -17.17
CA VAL A 211 5.97 -6.04 -17.80
C VAL A 211 5.11 -6.71 -16.74
N GLN A 212 5.69 -7.10 -15.61
CA GLN A 212 4.93 -7.61 -14.46
C GLN A 212 3.95 -6.56 -13.91
N ASN A 213 4.37 -5.29 -13.86
CA ASN A 213 3.48 -4.18 -13.52
C ASN A 213 2.35 -4.01 -14.55
N VAL A 214 2.64 -4.13 -15.84
CA VAL A 214 1.63 -4.12 -16.91
C VAL A 214 0.61 -5.25 -16.69
N PHE A 215 1.05 -6.47 -16.36
CA PHE A 215 0.14 -7.58 -16.03
C PHE A 215 -0.79 -7.23 -14.86
N MET A 216 -0.22 -6.77 -13.75
CA MET A 216 -0.98 -6.38 -12.57
C MET A 216 -2.00 -5.27 -12.86
N TYR A 217 -1.62 -4.24 -13.62
CA TYR A 217 -2.52 -3.12 -13.92
C TYR A 217 -3.62 -3.51 -14.92
N LEU A 218 -3.33 -4.37 -15.91
CA LEU A 218 -4.35 -4.92 -16.80
C LEU A 218 -5.40 -5.73 -16.02
N ASP A 219 -4.95 -6.63 -15.14
CA ASP A 219 -5.84 -7.45 -14.31
C ASP A 219 -6.63 -6.59 -13.30
N SER A 220 -6.00 -5.55 -12.73
CA SER A 220 -6.64 -4.58 -11.85
C SER A 220 -7.76 -3.81 -12.56
N ILE A 221 -7.52 -3.33 -13.78
CA ILE A 221 -8.55 -2.67 -14.60
C ILE A 221 -9.70 -3.65 -14.88
N LEU A 222 -9.39 -4.88 -15.28
CA LEU A 222 -10.39 -5.91 -15.55
C LEU A 222 -11.24 -6.21 -14.32
N CYS A 223 -10.62 -6.43 -13.16
CA CYS A 223 -11.32 -6.71 -11.90
C CYS A 223 -12.23 -5.55 -11.49
N ASN A 224 -11.76 -4.31 -11.58
CA ASN A 224 -12.57 -3.14 -11.22
C ASN A 224 -13.74 -2.96 -12.19
N VAL A 225 -13.54 -3.09 -13.50
CA VAL A 225 -14.64 -3.00 -14.48
C VAL A 225 -15.71 -4.06 -14.24
N ILE A 226 -15.30 -5.31 -13.95
CA ILE A 226 -16.23 -6.39 -13.60
C ILE A 226 -17.00 -6.04 -12.32
N ALA A 227 -16.32 -5.63 -11.25
CA ALA A 227 -16.95 -5.29 -9.97
C ALA A 227 -17.95 -4.13 -10.10
N HIS A 228 -17.63 -3.09 -10.87
CA HIS A 228 -18.52 -1.95 -11.08
C HIS A 228 -19.70 -2.26 -12.00
N LYS A 229 -19.54 -3.19 -12.94
CA LYS A 229 -20.67 -3.70 -13.75
C LYS A 229 -21.73 -4.37 -12.87
N PHE A 230 -21.32 -5.11 -11.84
CA PHE A 230 -22.25 -5.73 -10.89
C PHE A 230 -22.96 -4.74 -9.95
N LYS A 231 -22.40 -3.54 -9.77
CA LYS A 231 -22.98 -2.48 -8.91
C LYS A 231 -23.86 -1.48 -9.65
N GLU A 232 -24.09 -1.66 -10.96
CA GLU A 232 -24.80 -0.73 -11.86
C GLU A 232 -24.25 0.71 -11.91
N ASP A 233 -23.12 0.96 -11.26
CA ASP A 233 -22.53 2.31 -11.10
C ASP A 233 -21.58 2.69 -12.25
N LEU A 234 -21.37 1.78 -13.20
CA LEU A 234 -20.48 2.00 -14.34
C LEU A 234 -20.98 3.13 -15.25
N ALA A 235 -22.30 3.29 -15.40
CA ALA A 235 -22.89 4.34 -16.23
C ALA A 235 -22.65 5.75 -15.66
N ASN A 236 -22.68 5.89 -14.33
CA ASN A 236 -22.38 7.16 -13.65
C ASN A 236 -20.89 7.51 -13.71
N ALA A 237 -20.02 6.50 -13.72
CA ALA A 237 -18.57 6.70 -13.76
C ALA A 237 -18.08 7.34 -15.08
N PHE A 238 -18.76 7.08 -16.20
CA PHE A 238 -18.42 7.61 -17.53
C PHE A 238 -19.29 8.79 -18.00
N THR A 239 -20.05 9.41 -17.10
CA THR A 239 -20.84 10.61 -17.45
C THR A 239 -19.91 11.79 -17.78
N PHE A 240 -20.33 12.67 -18.71
CA PHE A 240 -19.55 13.85 -19.13
C PHE A 240 -19.14 14.75 -17.95
N THR A 241 -19.99 14.87 -16.92
CA THR A 241 -19.70 15.59 -15.67
C THR A 241 -18.59 14.93 -14.86
N SER A 242 -18.57 13.59 -14.78
CA SER A 242 -17.51 12.82 -14.12
C SER A 242 -16.19 12.96 -14.89
N LEU A 243 -16.26 13.02 -16.23
CA LEU A 243 -15.09 13.17 -17.10
C LEU A 243 -14.51 14.60 -17.08
N SER A 244 -15.35 15.63 -17.00
CA SER A 244 -14.90 17.03 -16.89
C SER A 244 -14.30 17.34 -15.50
N ALA A 245 -14.81 16.69 -14.45
CA ALA A 245 -14.18 16.71 -13.13
C ALA A 245 -12.76 16.10 -13.12
N MET A 246 -12.41 15.28 -14.12
CA MET A 246 -11.07 14.71 -14.25
C MET A 246 -10.01 15.71 -14.71
N ALA A 247 -10.41 16.80 -15.36
CA ALA A 247 -9.50 17.83 -15.84
C ALA A 247 -9.04 18.81 -14.75
N GLN A 248 -9.52 18.64 -13.51
CA GLN A 248 -9.10 19.48 -12.39
C GLN A 248 -7.59 19.28 -12.10
N PRO A 249 -6.78 20.35 -12.10
CA PRO A 249 -5.33 20.24 -11.89
C PRO A 249 -4.94 19.48 -10.61
N SER A 250 -5.68 19.69 -9.51
CA SER A 250 -5.44 19.01 -8.23
C SER A 250 -5.62 17.48 -8.34
N LEU A 251 -6.63 17.03 -9.08
CA LEU A 251 -6.88 15.60 -9.28
C LEU A 251 -5.80 14.99 -10.19
N ILE A 252 -5.40 15.69 -11.24
CA ILE A 252 -4.30 15.25 -12.13
C ILE A 252 -3.02 15.05 -11.32
N CYS A 253 -2.66 16.00 -10.45
CA CYS A 253 -1.50 15.88 -9.55
C CYS A 253 -1.61 14.65 -8.64
N ILE A 254 -2.78 14.41 -8.05
CA ILE A 254 -3.04 13.22 -7.21
C ILE A 254 -2.88 11.92 -8.01
N VAL A 255 -3.42 11.87 -9.23
CA VAL A 255 -3.37 10.69 -10.10
C VAL A 255 -1.93 10.39 -10.55
N LEU A 256 -1.18 11.42 -10.94
CA LEU A 256 0.23 11.28 -11.31
C LEU A 256 1.09 10.81 -10.13
N ASN A 257 0.87 11.38 -8.94
CA ASN A 257 1.57 10.97 -7.74
C ASN A 257 1.23 9.52 -7.35
N ASN A 258 -0.04 9.12 -7.43
CA ASN A 258 -0.45 7.72 -7.21
C ASN A 258 0.14 6.76 -8.24
N ALA A 259 0.32 7.20 -9.49
CA ALA A 259 0.97 6.39 -10.51
C ALA A 259 2.46 6.16 -10.18
N ALA A 260 3.16 7.22 -9.78
CA ALA A 260 4.54 7.13 -9.30
C ALA A 260 4.66 6.22 -8.06
N ILE A 261 3.73 6.34 -7.11
CA ILE A 261 3.63 5.46 -5.94
C ILE A 261 3.51 3.99 -6.35
N GLY A 262 2.67 3.67 -7.34
CA GLY A 262 2.50 2.29 -7.82
C GLY A 262 3.81 1.71 -8.35
N ILE A 263 4.50 2.46 -9.20
CA ILE A 263 5.78 2.03 -9.78
C ILE A 263 6.85 1.89 -8.69
N VAL A 264 7.01 2.90 -7.81
CA VAL A 264 7.98 2.84 -6.71
C VAL A 264 7.66 1.71 -5.74
N THR A 265 6.38 1.39 -5.50
CA THR A 265 5.98 0.25 -4.66
C THR A 265 6.44 -1.08 -5.26
N SER A 266 6.35 -1.27 -6.58
CA SER A 266 6.86 -2.48 -7.22
C SER A 266 8.38 -2.62 -7.08
N LEU A 267 9.12 -1.52 -7.28
CA LEU A 267 10.58 -1.47 -7.10
C LEU A 267 10.97 -1.71 -5.63
N PHE A 268 10.19 -1.17 -4.69
CA PHE A 268 10.34 -1.38 -3.26
C PHE A 268 10.15 -2.86 -2.92
N LEU A 269 9.08 -3.48 -3.39
CA LEU A 269 8.83 -4.89 -3.11
C LEU A 269 9.89 -5.78 -3.76
N ARG A 270 10.38 -5.46 -4.97
CA ARG A 270 11.48 -6.19 -5.62
C ARG A 270 12.80 -6.10 -4.85
N SER A 271 13.15 -4.91 -4.33
CA SER A 271 14.46 -4.65 -3.72
C SER A 271 14.51 -4.83 -2.20
N LEU A 272 13.38 -4.65 -1.52
CA LEU A 272 13.24 -4.68 -0.06
C LEU A 272 12.28 -5.80 0.33
N ASN A 273 11.21 -5.57 1.08
CA ASN A 273 10.19 -6.58 1.37
C ASN A 273 8.91 -5.96 1.94
N SER A 274 7.84 -6.75 1.98
CA SER A 274 6.51 -6.33 2.44
C SER A 274 6.49 -5.97 3.92
N ILE A 275 7.37 -6.56 4.75
CA ILE A 275 7.48 -6.19 6.16
C ILE A 275 8.10 -4.80 6.30
N LEU A 276 9.23 -4.53 5.63
CA LEU A 276 9.84 -3.20 5.65
C LEU A 276 8.90 -2.14 5.04
N LYS A 277 8.02 -2.53 4.11
CA LYS A 277 6.97 -1.65 3.59
C LYS A 277 5.99 -1.23 4.69
N THR A 278 5.59 -2.12 5.61
CA THR A 278 4.68 -1.73 6.71
C THR A 278 5.35 -0.76 7.68
N PHE A 279 6.64 -0.93 7.98
CA PHE A 279 7.41 0.06 8.74
C PHE A 279 7.51 1.40 8.02
N ALA A 280 7.79 1.39 6.71
CA ALA A 280 7.83 2.60 5.90
C ALA A 280 6.47 3.33 5.92
N SER A 281 5.36 2.62 5.69
CA SER A 281 4.00 3.19 5.73
C SER A 281 3.64 3.77 7.11
N ALA A 282 4.11 3.17 8.20
CA ALA A 282 3.90 3.73 9.54
C ALA A 282 4.71 5.02 9.76
N LEU A 283 5.98 5.02 9.34
CA LEU A 283 6.85 6.20 9.44
C LEU A 283 6.35 7.36 8.59
N GLU A 284 5.98 7.13 7.33
CA GLU A 284 5.53 8.20 6.43
C GLU A 284 4.26 8.88 6.94
N LEU A 285 3.35 8.11 7.54
CA LEU A 285 2.15 8.65 8.18
C LEU A 285 2.48 9.51 9.41
N MET A 286 3.59 9.23 10.11
CA MET A 286 4.06 10.05 11.23
C MET A 286 4.71 11.35 10.74
N PHE A 287 5.59 11.27 9.73
CA PHE A 287 6.18 12.46 9.12
C PHE A 287 5.12 13.36 8.50
N THR A 288 4.11 12.78 7.86
CA THR A 288 2.96 13.52 7.32
C THR A 288 2.23 14.28 8.42
N ALA A 289 2.03 13.70 9.60
CA ALA A 289 1.39 14.40 10.72
C ALA A 289 2.21 15.61 11.19
N VAL A 290 3.53 15.46 11.32
CA VAL A 290 4.44 16.55 11.70
C VAL A 290 4.44 17.67 10.65
N LEU A 291 4.51 17.32 9.36
CA LEU A 291 4.47 18.31 8.29
C LEU A 291 3.12 19.01 8.19
N CYS A 292 2.02 18.30 8.40
CA CYS A 292 0.69 18.90 8.44
C CYS A 292 0.53 19.88 9.62
N TRP A 293 1.14 19.61 10.77
CA TRP A 293 1.20 20.58 11.87
C TRP A 293 2.00 21.82 11.48
N MET A 294 3.17 21.66 10.84
CA MET A 294 4.01 22.79 10.42
C MET A 294 3.38 23.65 9.31
N ILE A 295 2.72 23.02 8.33
CA ILE A 295 2.19 23.69 7.12
C ILE A 295 0.78 24.22 7.36
N PHE A 296 -0.09 23.43 8.00
CA PHE A 296 -1.52 23.73 8.15
C PHE A 296 -1.91 24.11 9.59
N GLY A 297 -0.98 24.05 10.55
CA GLY A 297 -1.27 24.37 11.96
C GLY A 297 -2.20 23.36 12.65
N ILE A 298 -2.34 22.16 12.11
CA ILE A 298 -3.21 21.11 12.68
C ILE A 298 -2.58 20.63 14.00
N SER A 299 -3.29 20.81 15.11
CA SER A 299 -2.79 20.45 16.45
C SER A 299 -2.41 18.97 16.53
N ILE A 300 -1.26 18.68 17.15
CA ILE A 300 -0.80 17.30 17.41
C ILE A 300 -1.21 16.95 18.83
N ASP A 301 -2.01 15.89 18.99
CA ASP A 301 -2.41 15.38 20.29
C ASP A 301 -1.27 14.60 20.98
N MET A 302 -1.39 14.44 22.30
CA MET A 302 -0.39 13.72 23.08
C MET A 302 -0.28 12.24 22.66
N TYR A 303 -1.39 11.64 22.21
CA TYR A 303 -1.41 10.27 21.69
C TYR A 303 -0.54 10.14 20.43
N THR A 304 -0.58 11.09 19.51
CA THR A 304 0.29 11.09 18.32
C THR A 304 1.76 11.25 18.69
N VAL A 305 2.10 12.06 19.70
CA VAL A 305 3.49 12.20 20.17
C VAL A 305 4.00 10.89 20.77
N VAL A 306 3.21 10.23 21.62
CA VAL A 306 3.58 8.94 22.20
C VAL A 306 3.66 7.86 21.12
N ALA A 307 2.70 7.83 20.19
CA ALA A 307 2.71 6.91 19.05
C ALA A 307 3.96 7.08 18.18
N LEU A 308 4.39 8.32 17.91
CA LEU A 308 5.62 8.62 17.19
C LEU A 308 6.82 7.97 17.89
N GLY A 309 6.96 8.17 19.20
CA GLY A 309 8.04 7.56 19.98
C GLY A 309 8.06 6.03 19.90
N ILE A 310 6.88 5.39 20.00
CA ILE A 310 6.74 3.93 19.92
C ILE A 310 7.07 3.42 18.52
N VAL A 311 6.57 4.06 17.46
CA VAL A 311 6.83 3.68 16.06
C VAL A 311 8.31 3.84 15.72
N THR A 312 8.95 4.92 16.18
CA THR A 312 10.41 5.10 16.01
C THR A 312 11.20 4.04 16.77
N ALA A 313 10.84 3.73 18.02
CA ALA A 313 11.49 2.66 18.78
C ALA A 313 11.29 1.28 18.14
N ALA A 314 10.10 0.98 17.62
CA ALA A 314 9.81 -0.26 16.90
C ALA A 314 10.65 -0.38 15.63
N THR A 315 10.79 0.71 14.86
CA THR A 315 11.63 0.77 13.66
C THR A 315 13.09 0.54 14.02
N PHE A 316 13.57 1.18 15.08
CA PHE A 316 14.94 1.00 15.58
C PHE A 316 15.19 -0.46 15.98
N LEU A 317 14.26 -1.07 16.71
CA LEU A 317 14.32 -2.47 17.10
C LEU A 317 14.38 -3.42 15.89
N TYR A 318 13.58 -3.14 14.86
CA TYR A 318 13.58 -3.91 13.62
C TYR A 318 14.92 -3.78 12.87
N SER A 319 15.49 -2.57 12.82
CA SER A 319 16.74 -2.28 12.11
C SER A 319 17.97 -3.03 12.63
N HIS A 320 17.94 -3.49 13.89
CA HIS A 320 18.99 -4.32 14.47
C HIS A 320 19.05 -5.75 13.89
N LYS A 321 17.91 -6.32 13.50
CA LYS A 321 17.83 -7.64 12.85
C LYS A 321 16.72 -7.61 11.79
N PRO A 322 16.94 -6.90 10.67
CA PRO A 322 15.93 -6.77 9.64
C PRO A 322 15.70 -8.11 8.94
N VAL A 323 14.52 -8.25 8.33
CA VAL A 323 14.24 -9.40 7.46
C VAL A 323 14.86 -9.13 6.10
N VAL A 324 15.74 -10.03 5.65
CA VAL A 324 16.34 -9.98 4.32
C VAL A 324 15.62 -10.96 3.39
N ASN A 325 15.09 -10.44 2.28
CA ASN A 325 14.39 -11.22 1.28
C ASN A 325 14.72 -10.66 -0.10
N LEU A 326 15.79 -11.14 -0.72
CA LEU A 326 16.23 -10.69 -2.04
C LEU A 326 15.49 -11.46 -3.15
N ALA A 327 15.50 -10.93 -4.36
CA ALA A 327 14.99 -11.67 -5.52
C ALA A 327 15.94 -12.82 -5.88
N LYS A 328 15.43 -13.91 -6.45
CA LYS A 328 16.25 -15.10 -6.78
C LYS A 328 17.43 -14.78 -7.70
N THR A 329 17.28 -13.85 -8.64
CA THR A 329 18.38 -13.42 -9.52
C THR A 329 19.52 -12.74 -8.74
N ASP A 330 19.19 -12.02 -7.67
CA ASP A 330 20.17 -11.29 -6.88
C ASP A 330 20.89 -12.22 -5.89
N GLU A 331 20.21 -13.25 -5.37
CA GLU A 331 20.83 -14.28 -4.53
C GLU A 331 21.95 -15.05 -5.24
N HIS A 332 21.82 -15.28 -6.56
CA HIS A 332 22.86 -15.94 -7.34
C HIS A 332 24.11 -15.05 -7.53
N LYS A 333 23.92 -13.75 -7.80
CA LYS A 333 25.04 -12.80 -7.93
C LYS A 333 25.85 -12.68 -6.64
N THR A 334 25.18 -12.58 -5.50
CA THR A 334 25.87 -12.48 -4.19
C THR A 334 26.68 -13.74 -3.84
N LYS A 335 26.35 -14.91 -4.40
CA LYS A 335 27.13 -16.14 -4.22
C LYS A 335 28.31 -16.28 -5.18
N GLU A 336 28.29 -15.58 -6.31
CA GLU A 336 29.39 -15.56 -7.27
C GLU A 336 30.46 -14.52 -6.90
N ASP A 337 30.08 -13.47 -6.16
CA ASP A 337 30.97 -12.40 -5.69
C ASP A 337 31.67 -12.68 -4.33
N VAL A 338 31.48 -13.88 -3.74
CA VAL A 338 32.06 -14.32 -2.46
C VAL A 338 32.94 -15.56 -2.66
#